data_AF-A0A8X6VVG1-F1
#
_entry.id   AF-A0A8X6VVG1-F1
#
_cell.length_a   1.000
_cell.length_b   1.000
_cell.length_c   1.000
_cell.angle_alpha   90.00
_cell.angle_beta   90.00
_cell.angle_gamma   90.00
#
_symmetry.space_group_name_H-M   'P 1'
#
loop_
_entity.id
_entity.type
_entity.pdbx_description
1 polymer ?
#
loop_
_entity_poly.entity_id
_entity_poly.type
_entity_poly.pdbx_seq_one_letter_code
_entity_poly.pdbx_strand_id
1 'polypeptide(L)'
;MPTDHSIYSSRTRDNNAHKLFQKLFIQNGFGHVCKICDQLWFKNELKNLNDENMKFVRTFLSNFGECSIAVCPTCRNRISIQSMPSMAVHNGFKYPANPDNLLNCPSDLVSERLISPRILVMQIRRLRHVQGQYEIYEQVINVPVEVDTMVNKLPRNISDEHCIYVHIKRKNTQNKLRAGSSD
;
A
#
# COMPACT_ATOMS: atom_id res chain seq x y z
N MET A 1 23.88 36.80 -15.23
CA MET A 1 22.54 36.19 -15.13
C MET A 1 22.57 34.84 -15.84
N PRO A 2 22.77 33.72 -15.13
CA PRO A 2 22.57 32.39 -15.70
C PRO A 2 21.15 31.88 -15.38
N THR A 3 20.42 31.47 -16.40
CA THR A 3 19.11 30.83 -16.32
C THR A 3 19.28 29.34 -15.99
N ASP A 4 19.02 28.98 -14.73
CA ASP A 4 19.14 27.60 -14.24
C ASP A 4 17.90 26.78 -14.65
N HIS A 5 18.01 26.11 -15.79
CA HIS A 5 17.00 25.20 -16.35
C HIS A 5 16.76 23.92 -15.51
N SER A 6 17.48 23.70 -14.40
CA SER A 6 17.40 22.43 -13.65
C SER A 6 16.17 22.32 -12.72
N ILE A 7 15.63 23.44 -12.25
CA ILE A 7 14.50 23.47 -11.29
C ILE A 7 13.18 22.98 -11.93
N TYR A 8 13.00 23.20 -13.24
CA TYR A 8 11.76 22.86 -13.95
C TYR A 8 11.59 21.38 -14.30
N SER A 9 12.65 20.55 -14.22
CA SER A 9 12.57 19.11 -14.52
C SER A 9 11.78 18.30 -13.49
N SER A 10 11.64 18.83 -12.26
CA SER A 10 10.94 18.18 -11.15
C SER A 10 9.41 18.25 -11.31
N ARG A 11 8.88 19.40 -11.72
CA ARG A 11 7.44 19.69 -11.81
C ARG A 11 6.70 18.83 -12.85
N THR A 12 7.35 18.51 -13.96
CA THR A 12 6.79 17.63 -15.01
C THR A 12 6.68 16.18 -14.57
N ARG A 13 7.63 15.72 -13.75
CA ARG A 13 7.66 14.36 -13.20
C ARG A 13 6.57 14.16 -12.15
N ASP A 14 6.31 15.19 -11.34
CA ASP A 14 5.24 15.22 -10.33
C ASP A 14 3.84 15.25 -10.98
N ASN A 15 3.67 15.97 -12.09
CA ASN A 15 2.42 15.96 -12.87
C ASN A 15 2.08 14.58 -13.44
N ASN A 16 3.09 13.83 -13.88
CA ASN A 16 2.87 12.46 -14.37
C ASN A 16 2.51 11.50 -13.24
N ALA A 17 3.13 11.66 -12.06
CA ALA A 17 2.78 10.87 -10.88
C ALA A 17 1.34 11.15 -10.43
N HIS A 18 0.90 12.41 -10.43
CA HIS A 18 -0.47 12.78 -10.07
C HIS A 18 -1.49 12.17 -11.05
N LYS A 19 -1.24 12.27 -12.36
CA LYS A 19 -2.08 11.64 -13.39
C LYS A 19 -2.13 10.12 -13.27
N LEU A 20 -0.99 9.49 -12.98
CA LEU A 20 -0.91 8.05 -12.76
C LEU A 20 -1.71 7.63 -11.52
N PHE A 21 -1.57 8.36 -10.41
CA PHE A 21 -2.34 8.10 -9.19
C PHE A 21 -3.84 8.25 -9.45
N GLN A 22 -4.25 9.33 -10.11
CA GLN A 22 -5.65 9.56 -10.47
C GLN A 22 -6.20 8.42 -11.33
N LYS A 23 -5.44 7.96 -12.33
CA LYS A 23 -5.83 6.83 -13.18
C LYS A 23 -5.92 5.51 -12.42
N LEU A 24 -4.95 5.21 -11.56
CA LEU A 24 -4.81 3.89 -10.92
C LEU A 24 -5.66 3.71 -9.66
N PHE A 25 -5.96 4.78 -8.93
CA PHE A 25 -6.60 4.70 -7.61
C PHE A 25 -7.91 5.48 -7.51
N ILE A 26 -8.09 6.57 -8.28
CA ILE A 26 -9.30 7.40 -8.22
C ILE A 26 -10.30 6.97 -9.30
N GLN A 27 -9.84 6.79 -10.53
CA GLN A 27 -10.70 6.43 -11.69
C GLN A 27 -10.87 4.91 -11.85
N ASN A 28 -10.14 4.12 -11.08
CA ASN A 28 -10.14 2.68 -11.13
C ASN A 28 -10.80 2.17 -9.84
N GLY A 29 -11.99 1.61 -9.97
CA GLY A 29 -12.75 1.13 -8.82
C GLY A 29 -12.00 0.03 -8.07
N PHE A 30 -11.97 0.14 -6.75
CA PHE A 30 -11.54 -0.91 -5.84
C PHE A 30 -12.76 -1.74 -5.38
N GLY A 31 -12.53 -2.96 -4.90
CA GLY A 31 -13.58 -3.82 -4.37
C GLY A 31 -14.11 -4.85 -5.35
N HIS A 32 -13.42 -5.09 -6.47
CA HIS A 32 -13.80 -6.15 -7.40
C HIS A 32 -13.21 -7.50 -6.94
N VAL A 33 -14.06 -8.53 -6.91
CA VAL A 33 -13.70 -9.85 -6.36
C VAL A 33 -13.05 -10.73 -7.42
N CYS A 34 -11.90 -11.32 -7.10
CA CYS A 34 -11.30 -12.41 -7.88
C CYS A 34 -12.11 -13.69 -7.68
N LYS A 35 -12.61 -14.31 -8.75
CA LYS A 35 -13.45 -15.52 -8.66
C LYS A 35 -12.74 -16.81 -8.19
N ILE A 36 -11.43 -16.76 -8.00
CA ILE A 36 -10.63 -17.92 -7.58
C ILE A 36 -10.31 -17.86 -6.08
N CYS A 37 -9.90 -16.69 -5.58
CA CYS A 37 -9.44 -16.50 -4.20
C CYS A 37 -10.33 -15.57 -3.36
N ASP A 38 -11.41 -15.04 -3.93
CA ASP A 38 -12.35 -14.08 -3.31
C ASP A 38 -11.73 -12.77 -2.78
N GLN A 39 -10.44 -12.52 -3.03
CA GLN A 39 -9.79 -11.27 -2.66
C GLN A 39 -10.28 -10.09 -3.51
N LEU A 40 -10.21 -8.90 -2.92
CA LEU A 40 -10.58 -7.63 -3.54
C LEU A 40 -9.38 -7.05 -4.30
N TRP A 41 -9.66 -6.58 -5.52
CA TRP A 41 -8.69 -5.99 -6.43
C TRP A 41 -9.26 -4.73 -7.06
N PHE A 42 -8.36 -3.94 -7.65
CA PHE A 42 -8.79 -2.92 -8.58
C PHE A 42 -9.30 -3.54 -9.87
N LYS A 43 -10.27 -2.89 -10.53
CA LYS A 43 -10.90 -3.37 -11.75
C LYS A 43 -9.88 -3.76 -12.83
N ASN A 44 -8.89 -2.90 -13.04
CA ASN A 44 -7.88 -3.08 -14.09
C ASN A 44 -6.89 -4.23 -13.82
N GLU A 45 -6.82 -4.72 -12.58
CA GLU A 45 -5.94 -5.83 -12.19
C GLU A 45 -6.60 -7.18 -12.47
N LEU A 46 -7.94 -7.22 -12.52
CA LEU A 46 -8.69 -8.41 -12.89
C LEU A 46 -8.73 -8.57 -14.40
N LYS A 47 -8.40 -9.78 -14.86
CA LYS A 47 -8.44 -10.13 -16.29
C LYS A 47 -9.20 -11.43 -16.48
N ASN A 48 -9.86 -11.55 -17.63
CA ASN A 48 -10.53 -12.79 -18.00
C ASN A 48 -9.49 -13.87 -18.32
N LEU A 49 -9.85 -15.11 -18.00
CA LEU A 49 -9.11 -16.29 -18.44
C LEU A 49 -9.35 -16.56 -19.94
N ASN A 50 -8.40 -17.23 -20.57
CA ASN A 50 -8.58 -17.83 -21.91
C ASN A 50 -9.29 -19.19 -21.80
N ASP A 51 -9.75 -19.72 -22.93
CA ASP A 51 -10.58 -20.92 -22.97
C ASP A 51 -9.93 -22.16 -22.35
N GLU A 52 -8.62 -22.36 -22.57
CA GLU A 52 -7.88 -23.48 -21.99
C GLU A 52 -7.82 -23.42 -20.45
N ASN A 53 -7.53 -22.24 -19.89
CA ASN A 53 -7.55 -22.05 -18.45
C ASN A 53 -8.96 -22.12 -17.87
N MET A 54 -9.97 -21.70 -18.63
CA MET A 54 -11.37 -21.84 -18.25
C MET A 54 -11.77 -23.31 -18.12
N LYS A 55 -11.36 -24.17 -19.07
CA LYS A 55 -11.60 -25.63 -18.98
C LYS A 55 -10.98 -26.22 -17.71
N PHE A 56 -9.73 -25.87 -17.40
CA PHE A 56 -9.07 -26.29 -16.17
C PHE A 56 -9.82 -25.83 -14.91
N VAL A 57 -10.21 -24.57 -14.83
CA VAL A 57 -10.92 -24.07 -13.64
C VAL A 57 -12.28 -24.74 -13.46
N ARG A 58 -12.98 -25.04 -14.56
CA ARG A 58 -14.30 -25.72 -14.54
C ARG A 58 -14.24 -27.14 -13.97
N THR A 59 -13.09 -27.82 -13.99
CA THR A 59 -12.98 -29.15 -13.36
C THR A 59 -13.05 -29.09 -11.83
N PHE A 60 -12.66 -27.96 -11.23
CA PHE A 60 -12.67 -27.76 -9.78
C PHE A 60 -13.86 -26.95 -9.28
N LEU A 61 -14.42 -26.11 -10.14
CA LEU A 61 -15.43 -25.13 -9.76
C LEU A 61 -16.68 -25.29 -10.65
N SER A 62 -17.49 -26.29 -10.32
CA SER A 62 -18.72 -26.66 -11.06
C SER A 62 -19.81 -25.58 -11.06
N ASN A 63 -19.69 -24.57 -10.21
CA ASN A 63 -20.74 -23.57 -9.95
C ASN A 63 -20.59 -22.25 -10.72
N PHE A 64 -19.56 -22.10 -11.56
CA PHE A 64 -19.45 -20.89 -12.39
C PHE A 64 -20.29 -21.07 -13.65
N GLY A 65 -21.34 -20.24 -13.80
CA GLY A 65 -22.12 -20.15 -15.03
C GLY A 65 -21.28 -19.78 -16.27
N GLU A 66 -21.94 -19.55 -17.40
CA GLU A 66 -21.27 -19.16 -18.65
C GLU A 66 -20.57 -17.78 -18.61
N CYS A 67 -20.66 -17.07 -17.49
CA CYS A 67 -20.04 -15.76 -17.32
C CYS A 67 -18.51 -15.82 -17.39
N SER A 68 -17.92 -14.78 -17.97
CA SER A 68 -16.48 -14.55 -17.97
C SER A 68 -15.94 -14.46 -16.53
N ILE A 69 -14.96 -15.31 -16.22
CA ILE A 69 -14.34 -15.36 -14.90
C ILE A 69 -13.20 -14.35 -14.86
N ALA A 70 -13.41 -13.26 -14.12
CA ALA A 70 -12.39 -12.25 -13.86
C ALA A 70 -11.48 -12.69 -12.70
N VAL A 71 -10.18 -12.73 -12.95
CA VAL A 71 -9.18 -13.34 -12.06
C VAL A 71 -8.01 -12.38 -11.84
N CYS A 72 -7.48 -12.35 -10.60
CA CYS A 72 -6.32 -11.54 -10.26
C CYS A 72 -5.01 -12.06 -10.87
N PRO A 73 -3.95 -11.25 -10.93
CA PRO A 73 -2.69 -11.62 -11.57
C PRO A 73 -2.07 -12.89 -10.97
N THR A 74 -2.09 -13.03 -9.65
CA THR A 74 -1.52 -14.18 -8.94
C THR A 74 -2.24 -15.49 -9.27
N CYS A 75 -3.58 -15.46 -9.25
CA CYS A 75 -4.37 -16.64 -9.59
C CYS A 75 -4.23 -17.01 -11.06
N ARG A 76 -4.20 -16.01 -11.95
CA ARG A 76 -3.99 -16.23 -13.38
C ARG A 76 -2.66 -16.91 -13.67
N ASN A 77 -1.57 -16.48 -13.04
CA ASN A 77 -0.24 -17.06 -13.23
C ASN A 77 -0.16 -18.53 -12.76
N ARG A 78 -0.85 -18.86 -11.67
CA ARG A 78 -0.98 -20.24 -11.17
C ARG A 78 -1.81 -21.10 -12.12
N ILE A 79 -2.94 -20.57 -12.58
CA ILE A 79 -3.84 -21.29 -13.48
C ILE A 79 -3.19 -21.52 -14.84
N SER A 80 -2.36 -20.60 -15.34
CA SER A 80 -1.63 -20.81 -16.60
C SER A 80 -0.65 -21.98 -16.56
N ILE A 81 -0.17 -22.37 -15.38
CA ILE A 81 0.63 -23.59 -15.17
C ILE A 81 -0.23 -24.77 -14.71
N GLN A 82 -1.56 -24.70 -14.92
CA GLN A 82 -2.53 -25.74 -14.59
C GLN A 82 -2.47 -26.16 -13.12
N SER A 83 -2.30 -25.17 -12.23
CA SER A 83 -2.20 -25.37 -10.78
C SER A 83 -3.14 -24.43 -10.03
N MET A 84 -3.88 -24.97 -9.06
CA MET A 84 -4.74 -24.16 -8.21
C MET A 84 -3.93 -23.37 -7.16
N PRO A 85 -4.15 -22.05 -7.02
CA PRO A 85 -3.51 -21.25 -5.98
C PRO A 85 -3.78 -21.79 -4.58
N SER A 86 -2.80 -21.73 -3.67
CA SER A 86 -3.00 -22.12 -2.26
C SER A 86 -4.14 -21.35 -1.59
N MET A 87 -4.29 -20.06 -1.92
CA MET A 87 -5.33 -19.16 -1.42
C MET A 87 -6.66 -19.26 -2.20
N ALA A 88 -6.87 -20.33 -2.99
CA ALA A 88 -8.13 -20.51 -3.69
C ALA A 88 -9.25 -20.94 -2.73
N VAL A 89 -10.48 -20.50 -3.00
CA VAL A 89 -11.67 -20.88 -2.22
C VAL A 89 -11.87 -22.40 -2.25
N HIS A 90 -11.62 -23.02 -3.41
CA HIS A 90 -11.61 -24.47 -3.57
C HIS A 90 -10.67 -25.19 -2.57
N ASN A 91 -9.53 -24.58 -2.25
CA ASN A 91 -8.54 -25.14 -1.32
C ASN A 91 -8.87 -24.83 0.15
N GLY A 92 -10.07 -24.33 0.45
CA GLY A 92 -10.54 -24.02 1.80
C GLY A 92 -10.24 -22.59 2.25
N PHE A 93 -9.73 -21.71 1.37
CA PHE A 93 -9.60 -20.30 1.72
C PHE A 93 -10.98 -19.68 1.90
N LYS A 94 -11.28 -19.26 3.13
CA LYS A 94 -12.53 -18.60 3.48
C LYS A 94 -12.24 -17.48 4.46
N TYR A 95 -12.88 -16.33 4.27
CA TYR A 95 -12.88 -15.29 5.28
C TYR A 95 -13.56 -15.79 6.56
N PRO A 96 -13.03 -15.49 7.75
CA PRO A 96 -13.75 -15.75 8.99
C PRO A 96 -15.10 -15.00 8.96
N ALA A 97 -16.09 -15.54 9.66
CA ALA A 97 -17.35 -14.82 9.85
C ALA A 97 -17.05 -13.47 10.54
N ASN A 98 -17.79 -12.43 10.17
CA ASN A 98 -17.70 -11.16 10.87
C ASN A 98 -18.02 -11.40 12.35
N PRO A 99 -17.14 -10.99 13.28
CA PRO A 99 -17.41 -11.15 14.70
C PRO A 99 -18.65 -10.36 15.12
N ASP A 100 -19.52 -10.94 15.93
CA ASP A 100 -20.77 -10.29 16.38
C ASP A 100 -20.52 -8.95 17.10
N ASN A 101 -19.38 -8.85 17.79
CA ASN A 101 -18.94 -7.63 18.46
C ASN A 101 -18.49 -6.50 17.52
N LEU A 102 -18.17 -6.80 16.25
CA LEU A 102 -17.87 -5.77 15.25
C LEU A 102 -19.13 -5.23 14.57
N LEU A 103 -20.18 -6.03 14.42
CA LEU A 103 -21.46 -5.61 13.82
C LEU A 103 -22.20 -4.56 14.65
N ASN A 104 -22.01 -4.58 15.97
CA ASN A 104 -22.67 -3.67 16.92
C ASN A 104 -21.83 -2.41 17.24
N CYS A 105 -20.61 -2.32 16.72
CA CYS A 105 -19.75 -1.16 16.92
C CYS A 105 -19.93 -0.21 15.73
N PRO A 106 -20.38 1.04 15.92
CA PRO A 106 -20.45 2.00 14.84
C PRO A 106 -19.03 2.31 14.37
N SER A 107 -18.59 1.65 13.32
CA SER A 107 -17.30 1.87 12.69
C SER A 107 -17.36 3.20 11.93
N ASP A 108 -17.17 4.31 12.63
CA ASP A 108 -16.69 5.51 11.96
C ASP A 108 -15.34 5.18 11.32
N LEU A 109 -15.15 5.54 10.05
CA LEU A 109 -13.90 5.34 9.30
C LEU A 109 -12.67 5.87 10.06
N VAL A 110 -12.91 6.87 10.91
CA VAL A 110 -11.92 7.47 11.81
C VAL A 110 -11.59 6.54 12.97
N SER A 111 -12.59 5.96 13.64
CA SER A 111 -12.42 4.97 14.70
C SER A 111 -11.70 3.71 14.19
N GLU A 112 -12.07 3.19 13.02
CA GLU A 112 -11.42 2.01 12.45
C GLU A 112 -9.91 2.24 12.18
N ARG A 113 -9.51 3.47 11.81
CA ARG A 113 -8.12 3.83 11.51
C ARG A 113 -7.31 4.28 12.73
N LEU A 114 -7.96 4.80 13.76
CA LEU A 114 -7.30 5.29 14.98
C LEU A 114 -7.21 4.24 16.09
N ILE A 115 -8.06 3.22 16.06
CA ILE A 115 -8.13 2.18 17.10
C ILE A 115 -7.24 1.00 16.70
N SER A 116 -5.98 1.25 16.35
CA SER A 116 -4.98 0.19 16.49
C SER A 116 -4.54 0.22 17.96
N PRO A 117 -4.75 -0.85 18.75
CA PRO A 117 -4.28 -0.91 20.15
C PRO A 117 -2.74 -0.88 20.29
N ARG A 118 -2.05 -0.71 19.16
CA ARG A 118 -0.69 -1.11 18.88
C ARG A 118 -0.13 -0.16 17.82
N ILE A 119 0.76 0.74 18.23
CA ILE A 119 1.49 1.60 17.29
C ILE A 119 2.82 0.91 17.01
N LEU A 120 3.07 0.60 15.74
CA LEU A 120 4.34 0.06 15.29
C LEU A 120 5.34 1.20 15.17
N VAL A 121 6.37 1.19 16.01
CA VAL A 121 7.51 2.11 15.88
C VAL A 121 8.58 1.40 15.09
N MET A 122 8.96 1.98 13.95
CA MET A 122 10.01 1.45 13.07
C MET A 122 10.98 2.56 12.69
N GLN A 123 12.29 2.28 12.76
CA GLN A 123 13.29 3.19 12.21
C GLN A 123 13.57 2.83 10.74
N ILE A 124 13.29 3.76 9.83
CA ILE A 124 13.65 3.61 8.42
C ILE A 124 14.99 4.31 8.20
N ARG A 125 16.04 3.57 7.84
CA ARG A 125 17.37 4.12 7.55
C ARG A 125 17.72 3.99 6.08
N ARG A 126 18.41 5.00 5.56
CA ARG A 126 18.93 4.98 4.19
C ARG A 126 20.11 4.02 4.11
N LEU A 127 20.07 3.09 3.17
CA LEU A 127 21.22 2.23 2.88
C LEU A 127 22.33 3.07 2.26
N ARG A 128 23.53 2.99 2.84
CA ARG A 128 24.67 3.86 2.45
C ARG A 128 25.14 3.63 1.01
N HIS A 129 24.88 2.45 0.45
CA HIS A 129 25.47 2.02 -0.82
C HIS A 129 24.48 1.89 -1.99
N VAL A 130 23.18 2.05 -1.76
CA VAL A 130 22.18 1.96 -2.84
C VAL A 130 21.31 3.22 -2.85
N GLN A 131 21.40 3.98 -3.94
CA GLN A 131 20.61 5.20 -4.09
C GLN A 131 19.11 4.86 -4.10
N GLY A 132 18.35 5.48 -3.19
CA GLY A 132 16.89 5.37 -3.15
C GLY A 132 16.34 4.16 -2.41
N GLN A 133 17.20 3.27 -1.87
CA GLN A 133 16.75 2.16 -1.04
C GLN A 133 16.84 2.49 0.45
N TYR A 134 15.80 2.09 1.18
CA TYR A 134 15.67 2.23 2.61
C TYR A 134 15.43 0.86 3.22
N GLU A 135 15.98 0.62 4.40
CA GLU A 135 15.76 -0.61 5.17
C GLU A 135 15.13 -0.25 6.52
N ILE A 136 14.32 -1.16 7.05
CA ILE A 136 13.86 -1.11 8.44
C ILE A 136 15.04 -1.55 9.31
N TYR A 137 15.55 -0.62 10.09
CA TYR A 137 16.64 -0.86 11.01
C TYR A 137 16.05 -1.18 12.40
N GLU A 138 16.60 -2.21 13.05
CA GLU A 138 16.20 -2.70 14.39
C GLU A 138 14.83 -3.40 14.47
N GLN A 139 14.46 -3.78 15.70
CA GLN A 139 13.23 -4.50 16.02
C GLN A 139 12.01 -3.59 15.81
N VAL A 140 10.95 -4.16 15.24
CA VAL A 140 9.65 -3.50 15.20
C VAL A 140 9.07 -3.53 16.61
N ILE A 141 9.04 -2.38 17.26
CA ILE A 141 8.52 -2.26 18.63
C ILE A 141 7.02 -2.03 18.54
N ASN A 142 6.28 -2.98 19.09
CA ASN A 142 4.83 -2.89 19.21
C ASN A 142 4.47 -2.23 20.55
N VAL A 143 4.18 -0.94 20.53
CA VAL A 143 3.83 -0.19 21.75
C VAL A 143 2.33 -0.35 21.99
N PRO A 144 1.90 -0.96 23.12
CA PRO A 144 0.49 -1.03 23.47
C PRO A 144 -0.04 0.37 23.77
N VAL A 145 -1.23 0.66 23.28
CA VAL A 145 -1.89 1.95 23.47
C VAL A 145 -3.30 1.72 23.97
N GLU A 146 -3.67 2.45 25.02
CA GLU A 146 -5.03 2.49 25.53
C GLU A 146 -5.91 3.33 24.61
N VAL A 147 -6.94 2.70 24.06
CA VAL A 147 -7.80 3.27 23.01
C VAL A 147 -8.56 4.48 23.52
N ASP A 148 -9.15 4.39 24.72
CA ASP A 148 -9.96 5.46 25.30
C ASP A 148 -9.14 6.74 25.51
N THR A 149 -7.89 6.57 25.95
CA THR A 149 -6.95 7.69 26.11
C THR A 149 -6.59 8.35 24.78
N MET A 150 -6.50 7.60 23.68
CA MET A 150 -6.20 8.15 22.36
C MET A 150 -7.38 8.93 21.77
N VAL A 151 -8.59 8.40 21.88
CA VAL A 151 -9.81 9.03 21.36
C VAL A 151 -10.08 10.34 22.09
N ASN A 152 -9.94 10.34 23.42
CA ASN A 152 -10.18 11.53 24.25
C ASN A 152 -9.10 12.61 24.14
N LYS A 153 -7.90 12.29 23.62
CA LYS A 153 -6.82 13.25 23.38
C LYS A 153 -6.81 13.86 21.98
N LEU A 154 -7.79 13.53 21.14
CA LEU A 154 -8.01 14.17 19.84
C LEU A 154 -9.17 15.16 19.94
N PRO A 155 -9.06 16.42 19.45
CA PRO A 155 -7.93 17.04 18.75
C PRO A 155 -6.84 17.48 19.72
N ARG A 156 -5.57 17.20 19.40
CA ARG A 156 -4.43 17.57 20.26
C ARG A 156 -4.26 19.07 20.27
N ASN A 157 -4.23 19.66 21.46
CA ASN A 157 -3.92 21.06 21.62
C ASN A 157 -2.39 21.23 21.49
N ILE A 158 -1.95 22.07 20.55
CA ILE A 158 -0.52 22.25 20.22
C ILE A 158 0.31 22.67 21.45
N SER A 159 -0.31 23.41 22.38
CA SER A 159 0.32 23.82 23.63
C SER A 159 0.63 22.69 24.59
N ASP A 160 -0.06 21.56 24.45
CA ASP A 160 0.02 20.38 25.31
C ASP A 160 0.87 19.25 24.70
N GLU A 161 1.32 19.45 23.45
CA GLU A 161 2.29 18.58 22.82
C GLU A 161 3.67 18.88 23.43
N HIS A 162 4.16 18.02 24.33
CA HIS A 162 5.56 18.02 24.78
C HIS A 162 6.53 17.60 23.66
N CYS A 163 6.32 18.10 22.44
CA CYS A 163 7.07 17.80 21.24
C CYS A 163 7.90 19.04 20.85
N ILE A 164 9.17 18.83 20.49
CA ILE A 164 10.02 19.89 19.96
C ILE A 164 9.82 19.93 18.44
N TYR A 165 9.23 21.00 17.91
CA TYR A 165 9.11 21.18 16.47
C TYR A 165 10.46 21.54 15.86
N VAL A 166 11.12 20.58 15.22
CA VAL A 166 12.43 20.81 14.58
C VAL A 166 12.24 21.10 13.10
N HIS A 167 12.69 22.28 12.65
CA HIS A 167 12.69 22.64 11.24
C HIS A 167 13.99 22.18 10.57
N ILE A 168 13.95 21.02 9.91
CA ILE A 168 15.13 20.44 9.25
C ILE A 168 15.31 21.10 7.87
N LYS A 169 16.23 22.05 7.77
CA LYS A 169 16.68 22.60 6.48
C LYS A 169 17.85 21.79 5.94
N ARG A 170 17.78 21.42 4.66
CA ARG A 170 18.83 20.65 3.98
C ARG A 170 20.11 21.51 3.84
N LYS A 171 21.24 21.01 4.35
CA LYS A 171 22.55 21.65 4.14
C LYS A 171 23.04 21.36 2.72
N ASN A 172 23.16 22.38 1.87
CA ASN A 172 23.78 22.26 0.55
C ASN A 172 25.31 22.23 0.70
N THR A 173 25.93 21.05 0.56
CA THR A 173 27.39 20.84 0.67
C THR A 173 28.12 20.89 -0.69
N GLN A 174 27.66 21.67 -1.67
CA GLN A 174 28.24 21.63 -3.02
C GLN A 174 29.48 22.50 -3.31
N ASN A 175 30.02 23.33 -2.40
CA ASN A 175 31.15 24.22 -2.73
C ASN A 175 32.35 24.13 -1.77
N LYS A 176 33.01 22.97 -1.64
CA LYS A 176 34.33 22.89 -0.95
C LYS A 176 35.40 21.99 -1.61
N LEU A 177 35.20 21.50 -2.83
CA LEU A 177 36.20 20.67 -3.53
C LEU A 177 36.92 21.38 -4.71
N ARG A 178 36.85 22.72 -4.81
CA ARG A 178 37.61 23.48 -5.81
C ARG A 178 38.18 24.77 -5.20
N ALA A 179 39.17 24.63 -4.34
CA ALA A 179 40.09 25.71 -3.97
C ALA A 179 41.38 25.07 -3.46
N GLY A 180 42.34 24.86 -4.36
CA GLY A 180 43.62 24.24 -4.04
C GLY A 180 44.40 23.81 -5.27
N SER A 181 44.64 24.73 -6.22
CA SER A 181 45.71 24.62 -7.23
C SER A 181 45.92 25.97 -7.92
N SER A 182 46.76 26.82 -7.34
CA SER A 182 47.53 27.90 -8.00
C SER A 182 48.21 28.74 -6.91
N ASP A 183 49.41 28.33 -6.50
CA ASP A 183 50.68 29.07 -6.67
C ASP A 183 51.81 28.30 -5.96
#